data_AF-A0A7Z9JP39-F1
#
_entry.id   AF-A0A7Z9JP39-F1
#
_cell.length_a   1.000
_cell.length_b   1.000
_cell.length_c   1.000
_cell.angle_alpha   90.00
_cell.angle_beta   90.00
_cell.angle_gamma   90.00
#
_symmetry.space_group_name_H-M   'P 1'
#
loop_
_entity.id
_entity.type
_entity.pdbx_description
1 polymer ?
#
loop_
_entity_poly.entity_id
_entity_poly.type
_entity_poly.pdbx_seq_one_letter_code
_entity_poly.pdbx_strand_id
1 'polypeptide(L)'
;METSIQNYAASAQTLQAKQAEHQAQVDAALEELNRLVTARNQLGWWDKLKSMWGYNRLVDEQKAAVKRARNAIARAEREHKTNQVGCLRELLDLSIAGSQRRAEIHDLARIFQAVKEIHQGNKQLVQLGEKALREIGEADSAVSSAQTMEVFDLATDNKGISLMSSMSNMDASSEMDDARRAVKEFARAAQQHQERIEALNHDMTLEVIDLGLDLFDVTGWFDVGSVLSLMSLSSASSALDDAERKVKRMLEPLRSAERASAEEYRRDKDALVSAKREVFQTALLALQERGLQLPTNETVQRVIENHKIEL
;
A
#
# COMPACT_ATOMS: atom_id res chain seq x y z
N MET A 1 18.13 17.84 -19.01
CA MET A 1 19.15 17.24 -18.13
C MET A 1 20.02 18.28 -17.46
N GLU A 2 20.61 19.19 -18.25
CA GLU A 2 21.52 20.22 -17.73
C GLU A 2 20.88 21.09 -16.65
N THR A 3 19.63 21.50 -16.84
CA THR A 3 18.84 22.24 -15.83
C THR A 3 18.65 21.45 -14.53
N SER A 4 18.38 20.15 -14.59
CA SER A 4 18.19 19.32 -13.40
C SER A 4 19.49 19.09 -12.63
N ILE A 5 20.61 18.95 -13.33
CA ILE A 5 21.95 18.91 -12.73
C ILE A 5 22.24 20.23 -12.01
N GLN A 6 21.97 21.37 -12.67
CA GLN A 6 22.15 22.70 -12.09
C GLN A 6 21.28 22.90 -10.84
N ASN A 7 20.01 22.50 -10.90
CA ASN A 7 19.09 22.59 -9.76
C ASN A 7 19.52 21.69 -8.59
N TYR A 8 19.99 20.48 -8.87
CA TYR A 8 20.54 19.58 -7.85
C TYR A 8 21.79 20.20 -7.19
N ALA A 9 22.75 20.67 -7.99
CA ALA A 9 23.96 21.31 -7.48
C ALA A 9 23.66 22.59 -6.67
N ALA A 10 22.77 23.44 -7.16
CA ALA A 10 22.36 24.67 -6.47
C ALA A 10 21.64 24.37 -5.15
N SER A 11 20.80 23.32 -5.11
CA SER A 11 20.12 22.90 -3.87
C SER A 11 21.09 22.35 -2.82
N ALA A 12 22.18 21.71 -3.24
CA ALA A 12 23.23 21.25 -2.33
C ALA A 12 23.96 22.44 -1.67
N GLN A 13 24.30 23.46 -2.46
CA GLN A 13 24.90 24.70 -1.95
C GLN A 13 23.94 25.43 -1.00
N THR A 14 22.65 25.50 -1.36
CA THR A 14 21.61 26.11 -0.52
C THR A 14 21.48 25.37 0.81
N LEU A 15 21.47 24.03 0.78
CA LEU A 15 21.42 23.21 1.99
C LEU A 15 22.63 23.44 2.88
N GLN A 16 23.85 23.43 2.32
CA GLN A 16 25.07 23.72 3.08
C GLN A 16 25.07 25.11 3.70
N ALA A 17 24.65 26.14 2.94
CA ALA A 17 24.53 27.49 3.45
C ALA A 17 23.50 27.57 4.59
N LYS A 18 22.34 26.93 4.44
CA LYS A 18 21.30 26.88 5.47
C LYS A 18 21.71 26.11 6.71
N GLN A 19 22.44 25.00 6.55
CA GLN A 19 23.02 24.27 7.66
C GLN A 19 24.04 25.14 8.40
N ALA A 20 24.99 25.77 7.70
CA ALA A 20 25.98 26.64 8.34
C ALA A 20 25.33 27.84 9.07
N GLU A 21 24.37 28.52 8.42
CA GLU A 21 23.67 29.68 8.98
C GLU A 21 22.82 29.30 10.20
N HIS A 22 21.97 28.29 10.06
CA HIS A 22 20.96 27.97 11.07
C HIS A 22 21.47 27.02 12.15
N GLN A 23 22.51 26.23 11.91
CA GLN A 23 23.12 25.41 12.96
C GLN A 23 23.76 26.29 14.03
N ALA A 24 24.49 27.35 13.63
CA ALA A 24 25.03 28.33 14.56
C ALA A 24 23.93 29.02 15.39
N GLN A 25 22.78 29.31 14.77
CA GLN A 25 21.62 29.88 15.48
C GLN A 25 20.99 28.88 16.48
N VAL A 26 20.93 27.59 16.12
CA VAL A 26 20.47 26.54 17.03
C VAL A 26 21.41 26.42 18.23
N ASP A 27 22.71 26.35 17.99
CA ASP A 27 23.72 26.17 19.04
C ASP A 27 23.73 27.37 20.00
N ALA A 28 23.69 28.60 19.48
CA ALA A 28 23.62 29.81 20.28
C ALA A 28 22.33 29.89 21.12
N ALA A 29 21.18 29.55 20.53
CA ALA A 29 19.90 29.55 21.26
C ALA A 29 19.84 28.45 22.34
N LEU A 30 20.45 27.30 22.10
CA LEU A 30 20.57 26.23 23.10
C LEU A 30 21.52 26.61 24.23
N GLU A 31 22.65 27.25 23.92
CA GLU A 31 23.57 27.77 24.94
C GLU A 31 22.88 28.81 25.83
N GLU A 32 22.13 29.74 25.23
CA GLU A 32 21.38 30.75 25.98
C GLU A 32 20.27 30.12 26.82
N LEU A 33 19.57 29.10 26.30
CA LEU A 33 18.57 28.36 27.07
C LEU A 33 19.21 27.65 28.28
N ASN A 34 20.40 27.09 28.13
CA ASN A 34 21.15 26.49 29.24
C ASN A 34 21.60 27.55 30.27
N ARG A 35 22.02 28.73 29.81
CA ARG A 35 22.34 29.87 30.70
C ARG A 35 21.12 30.34 31.48
N LEU A 36 19.97 30.52 30.82
CA LEU A 36 18.72 30.90 31.47
C LEU A 36 18.30 29.87 32.53
N VAL A 37 18.39 28.57 32.23
CA VAL A 37 18.10 27.51 33.19
C VAL A 37 19.06 27.55 34.38
N THR A 38 20.36 27.70 34.13
CA THR A 38 21.39 27.74 35.18
C THR A 38 21.21 28.96 36.08
N ALA A 39 21.02 30.14 35.51
CA ALA A 39 20.75 31.38 36.24
C ALA A 39 19.47 31.27 37.07
N ARG A 40 18.40 30.70 36.50
CA ARG A 40 17.16 30.48 37.24
C ARG A 40 17.37 29.54 38.41
N ASN A 41 18.18 28.48 38.28
CA ASN A 41 18.42 27.52 39.36
C ASN A 41 19.12 28.16 40.57
N GLN A 42 19.97 29.16 40.36
CA GLN A 42 20.70 29.90 41.40
C GLN A 42 19.81 30.87 42.19
N LEU A 43 18.60 31.19 41.71
CA LEU A 43 17.69 32.10 42.39
C LEU A 43 16.96 31.44 43.58
N GLY A 44 16.69 32.25 44.61
CA GLY A 44 15.78 31.90 45.69
C GLY A 44 14.33 31.71 45.20
N TRP A 45 13.52 31.03 46.00
CA TRP A 45 12.16 30.66 45.59
C TRP A 45 11.25 31.88 45.29
N TRP A 46 11.38 32.96 46.08
CA TRP A 46 10.62 34.19 45.88
C TRP A 46 11.00 34.91 44.58
N ASP A 47 12.29 34.93 44.22
CA ASP A 47 12.79 35.59 43.01
C ASP A 47 12.41 34.81 41.74
N LYS A 48 12.37 33.47 41.82
CA LYS A 48 11.84 32.60 40.75
C LYS A 48 10.37 32.89 40.44
N LEU A 49 9.59 33.20 41.48
CA LEU A 49 8.16 33.50 41.38
C LEU A 49 7.94 34.89 40.75
N LYS A 50 8.67 35.91 41.21
CA LYS A 50 8.62 37.27 40.66
C LYS A 50 9.07 37.35 39.20
N SER A 51 10.11 36.60 38.81
CA SER A 51 10.69 36.63 37.46
C SER A 51 10.04 35.64 36.48
N MET A 52 9.03 34.87 36.90
CA MET A 52 8.49 33.74 36.15
C MET A 52 8.04 34.11 34.73
N TRP A 53 7.27 35.18 34.58
CA TRP A 53 6.72 35.56 33.28
C TRP A 53 7.81 36.00 32.30
N GLY A 54 8.76 36.83 32.75
CA GLY A 54 9.90 37.26 31.93
C GLY A 54 10.80 36.09 31.53
N TYR A 55 11.05 35.16 32.46
CA TYR A 55 11.80 33.94 32.17
C TYR A 55 11.10 33.06 31.13
N ASN A 56 9.79 32.79 31.30
CA ASN A 56 9.04 31.98 30.35
C ASN A 56 9.05 32.60 28.95
N ARG A 57 8.87 33.93 28.86
CA ARG A 57 8.97 34.64 27.58
C ARG A 57 10.31 34.43 26.89
N LEU A 58 11.42 34.60 27.63
CA LEU A 58 12.77 34.40 27.10
C LEU A 58 13.02 32.94 26.66
N VAL A 59 12.57 31.97 27.46
CA VAL A 59 12.67 30.55 27.10
C VAL A 59 11.87 30.24 25.83
N ASP A 60 10.66 30.77 25.72
CA ASP A 60 9.80 30.55 24.56
C ASP A 60 10.37 31.21 23.30
N GLU A 61 10.97 32.39 23.41
CA GLU A 61 11.71 33.05 22.33
C GLU A 61 12.87 32.18 21.82
N GLN A 62 13.69 31.62 22.70
CA GLN A 62 14.80 30.74 22.31
C GLN A 62 14.30 29.43 21.71
N LYS A 63 13.26 28.80 22.28
CA LYS A 63 12.62 27.61 21.69
C LYS A 63 12.05 27.89 20.31
N ALA A 64 11.43 29.06 20.11
CA ALA A 64 10.90 29.47 18.81
C ALA A 64 12.03 29.73 17.80
N ALA A 65 13.16 30.28 18.23
CA ALA A 65 14.35 30.45 17.39
C ALA A 65 14.90 29.09 16.92
N VAL A 66 15.11 28.14 17.85
CA VAL A 66 15.54 26.77 17.53
C VAL A 66 14.56 26.10 16.57
N LYS A 67 13.25 26.21 16.83
CA LYS A 67 12.21 25.64 15.96
C LYS A 67 12.24 26.22 14.55
N ARG A 68 12.38 27.55 14.42
CA ARG A 68 12.47 28.23 13.11
C ARG A 68 13.73 27.81 12.34
N ALA A 69 14.87 27.80 13.00
CA ALA A 69 16.15 27.42 12.41
C ALA A 69 16.14 25.96 11.93
N ARG A 70 15.69 25.02 12.77
CA ARG A 70 15.52 23.60 12.38
C ARG A 70 14.53 23.42 11.23
N ASN A 71 13.42 24.16 11.24
CA ASN A 71 12.45 24.09 10.15
C ASN A 71 13.03 24.60 8.82
N ALA A 72 13.90 25.61 8.84
CA ALA A 72 14.57 26.11 7.65
C ALA A 72 15.53 25.05 7.06
N ILE A 73 16.33 24.40 7.91
CA ILE A 73 17.19 23.28 7.51
C ILE A 73 16.34 22.15 6.92
N ALA A 74 15.30 21.70 7.64
CA ALA A 74 14.43 20.61 7.20
C ALA A 74 13.64 20.92 5.91
N ARG A 75 13.43 22.20 5.55
CA ARG A 75 12.88 22.58 4.25
C ARG A 75 13.93 22.45 3.15
N ALA A 76 15.12 22.97 3.38
CA ALA A 76 16.23 22.85 2.43
C ALA A 76 16.61 21.38 2.18
N GLU A 77 16.59 20.52 3.20
CA GLU A 77 16.83 19.08 3.06
C GLU A 77 15.78 18.40 2.18
N ARG A 78 14.50 18.76 2.36
CA ARG A 78 13.41 18.23 1.54
C ARG A 78 13.53 18.68 0.09
N GLU A 79 13.82 19.95 -0.14
CA GLU A 79 14.04 20.50 -1.47
C GLU A 79 15.23 19.83 -2.17
N HIS A 80 16.36 19.71 -1.47
CA HIS A 80 17.54 19.02 -1.97
C HIS A 80 17.23 17.57 -2.35
N LYS A 81 16.53 16.83 -1.49
CA LYS A 81 16.12 15.45 -1.77
C LYS A 81 15.18 15.35 -2.97
N THR A 82 14.23 16.28 -3.11
CA THR A 82 13.34 16.33 -4.29
C THR A 82 14.13 16.57 -5.57
N ASN A 83 15.05 17.54 -5.56
CA ASN A 83 15.88 17.85 -6.74
C ASN A 83 16.84 16.70 -7.07
N GLN A 84 17.41 16.04 -6.06
CA GLN A 84 18.23 14.85 -6.23
C GLN A 84 17.45 13.71 -6.90
N VAL A 85 16.27 13.37 -6.38
CA VAL A 85 15.42 12.32 -6.96
C VAL A 85 14.98 12.68 -8.38
N GLY A 86 14.62 13.94 -8.64
CA GLY A 86 14.27 14.42 -9.97
C GLY A 86 15.41 14.28 -10.98
N CYS A 87 16.61 14.74 -10.61
CA CYS A 87 17.81 14.62 -11.44
C CYS A 87 18.17 13.15 -11.74
N LEU A 88 18.07 12.26 -10.74
CA LEU A 88 18.38 10.84 -10.93
C LEU A 88 17.36 10.13 -11.83
N ARG A 89 16.08 10.49 -11.74
CA ARG A 89 15.04 9.96 -12.64
C ARG A 89 15.30 10.37 -14.09
N GLU A 90 15.55 11.66 -14.32
CA GLU A 90 15.84 12.15 -15.66
C GLU A 90 17.12 11.54 -16.23
N LEU A 91 18.15 11.34 -15.38
CA LEU A 91 19.35 10.60 -15.79
C LEU A 91 19.00 9.18 -16.20
N LEU A 92 18.19 8.48 -15.41
CA LEU A 92 17.78 7.10 -15.70
C LEU A 92 17.00 7.02 -17.02
N ASP A 93 16.07 7.94 -17.27
CA ASP A 93 15.33 8.02 -18.54
C ASP A 93 16.27 8.16 -19.73
N LEU A 94 17.22 9.09 -19.65
CA LEU A 94 18.20 9.32 -20.71
C LEU A 94 19.15 8.13 -20.89
N SER A 95 19.51 7.47 -19.79
CA SER A 95 20.38 6.28 -19.80
C SER A 95 19.70 5.10 -20.49
N ILE A 96 18.41 4.88 -20.20
CA ILE A 96 17.60 3.87 -20.88
C ILE A 96 17.44 4.24 -22.36
N ALA A 97 17.09 5.49 -22.66
CA ALA A 97 16.84 5.95 -24.03
C ALA A 97 18.08 5.82 -24.93
N GLY A 98 19.28 6.07 -24.39
CA GLY A 98 20.56 5.94 -25.10
C GLY A 98 21.19 4.55 -25.06
N SER A 99 20.59 3.58 -24.35
CA SER A 99 21.15 2.23 -24.18
C SER A 99 20.74 1.29 -25.31
N GLN A 100 21.63 0.34 -25.64
CA GLN A 100 21.32 -0.79 -26.51
C GLN A 100 20.26 -1.73 -25.90
N ARG A 101 20.10 -1.72 -24.58
CA ARG A 101 19.10 -2.50 -23.84
C ARG A 101 17.72 -1.83 -23.76
N ARG A 102 17.50 -0.70 -24.46
CA ARG A 102 16.23 0.03 -24.41
C ARG A 102 15.02 -0.87 -24.72
N ALA A 103 15.07 -1.62 -25.81
CA ALA A 103 13.97 -2.49 -26.22
C ALA A 103 13.67 -3.55 -25.16
N GLU A 104 14.70 -4.26 -24.70
CA GLU A 104 14.61 -5.24 -23.61
C GLU A 104 14.00 -4.65 -22.33
N ILE A 105 14.43 -3.45 -21.91
CA ILE A 105 13.92 -2.78 -20.71
C ILE A 105 12.44 -2.40 -20.88
N HIS A 106 12.00 -1.96 -22.06
CA HIS A 106 10.59 -1.70 -22.35
C HIS A 106 9.76 -2.99 -22.38
N ASP A 107 10.29 -4.07 -22.95
CA ASP A 107 9.63 -5.39 -22.95
C ASP A 107 9.47 -5.91 -21.52
N LEU A 108 10.53 -5.87 -20.71
CA LEU A 108 10.48 -6.23 -19.28
C LEU A 108 9.49 -5.37 -18.49
N ALA A 109 9.40 -4.07 -18.79
CA ALA A 109 8.45 -3.20 -18.12
C ALA A 109 6.99 -3.52 -18.50
N ARG A 110 6.74 -3.90 -19.76
CA ARG A 110 5.42 -4.36 -20.22
C ARG A 110 5.02 -5.65 -19.52
N ILE A 111 5.94 -6.63 -19.50
CA ILE A 111 5.75 -7.93 -18.83
C ILE A 111 5.47 -7.72 -17.34
N PHE A 112 6.33 -6.96 -16.66
CA PHE A 112 6.18 -6.67 -15.24
C PHE A 112 4.85 -5.98 -14.92
N GLN A 113 4.39 -5.05 -15.77
CA GLN A 113 3.12 -4.37 -15.56
C GLN A 113 1.93 -5.35 -15.64
N ALA A 114 1.93 -6.27 -16.61
CA ALA A 114 0.90 -7.29 -16.72
C ALA A 114 0.93 -8.28 -15.54
N VAL A 115 2.10 -8.81 -15.17
CA VAL A 115 2.24 -9.73 -14.03
C VAL A 115 1.83 -9.06 -12.72
N LYS A 116 2.15 -7.77 -12.54
CA LYS A 116 1.68 -6.98 -11.40
C LYS A 116 0.16 -6.88 -11.36
N GLU A 117 -0.50 -6.63 -12.48
CA GLU A 117 -1.96 -6.56 -12.56
C GLU A 117 -2.62 -7.91 -12.27
N ILE A 118 -2.01 -9.00 -12.75
CA ILE A 118 -2.44 -10.37 -12.48
C ILE A 118 -2.31 -10.68 -10.98
N HIS A 119 -1.14 -10.44 -10.40
CA HIS A 119 -0.88 -10.66 -8.98
C HIS A 119 -1.84 -9.86 -8.08
N GLN A 120 -2.08 -8.58 -8.41
CA GLN A 120 -3.03 -7.75 -7.67
C GLN A 120 -4.47 -8.28 -7.75
N GLY A 121 -4.87 -8.77 -8.92
CA GLY A 121 -6.18 -9.40 -9.12
C GLY A 121 -6.33 -10.69 -8.31
N ASN A 122 -5.37 -11.62 -8.43
CA ASN A 122 -5.35 -12.87 -7.67
C ASN A 122 -5.41 -12.62 -6.16
N LYS A 123 -4.61 -11.68 -5.66
CA LYS A 123 -4.61 -11.28 -4.26
C LYS A 123 -5.97 -10.73 -3.80
N GLN A 124 -6.61 -9.89 -4.62
CA GLN A 124 -7.93 -9.36 -4.34
C GLN A 124 -8.99 -10.46 -4.31
N LEU A 125 -8.93 -11.43 -5.23
CA LEU A 125 -9.84 -12.57 -5.26
C LEU A 125 -9.72 -13.45 -4.02
N VAL A 126 -8.49 -13.76 -3.58
CA VAL A 126 -8.28 -14.54 -2.35
C VAL A 126 -8.90 -13.80 -1.15
N GLN A 127 -8.66 -12.50 -1.01
CA GLN A 127 -9.21 -11.69 0.08
C GLN A 127 -10.75 -11.67 0.08
N LEU A 128 -11.37 -11.49 -1.08
CA LEU A 128 -12.82 -11.48 -1.23
C LEU A 128 -13.43 -12.87 -1.04
N GLY A 129 -12.76 -13.92 -1.49
CA GLY A 129 -13.19 -15.31 -1.27
C GLY A 129 -13.13 -15.70 0.21
N GLU A 130 -12.08 -15.31 0.94
CA GLU A 130 -11.98 -15.51 2.39
C GLU A 130 -13.02 -14.71 3.16
N LYS A 131 -13.31 -13.47 2.73
CA LYS A 131 -14.43 -12.69 3.27
C LYS A 131 -15.75 -13.40 3.02
N ALA A 132 -16.04 -13.83 1.80
CA ALA A 132 -17.27 -14.54 1.48
C ALA A 132 -17.45 -15.82 2.33
N LEU A 133 -16.40 -16.61 2.55
CA LEU A 133 -16.48 -17.80 3.42
C LEU A 133 -16.79 -17.47 4.88
N ARG A 134 -16.18 -16.41 5.42
CA ARG A 134 -16.45 -15.96 6.79
C ARG A 134 -17.91 -15.57 6.95
N GLU A 135 -18.41 -14.74 6.05
CA GLU A 135 -19.77 -14.19 6.11
C GLU A 135 -20.80 -15.29 5.87
N ILE A 136 -20.55 -16.26 4.97
CA ILE A 136 -21.39 -17.46 4.83
C ILE A 136 -21.44 -18.27 6.14
N GLY A 137 -20.30 -18.44 6.83
CA GLY A 137 -20.25 -19.18 8.09
C GLY A 137 -20.95 -18.47 9.25
N GLU A 138 -20.86 -17.14 9.32
CA GLU A 138 -21.61 -16.31 10.28
C GLU A 138 -23.11 -16.42 10.03
N ALA A 139 -23.50 -16.38 8.75
CA ALA A 139 -24.88 -16.48 8.32
C ALA A 139 -25.48 -17.88 8.54
N ASP A 140 -24.73 -18.96 8.31
CA ASP A 140 -25.14 -20.34 8.62
C ASP A 140 -25.32 -20.55 10.14
N SER A 141 -24.42 -19.99 10.95
CA SER A 141 -24.51 -20.01 12.41
C SER A 141 -25.75 -19.27 12.91
N ALA A 142 -26.05 -18.11 12.32
CA ALA A 142 -27.22 -17.30 12.67
C ALA A 142 -28.54 -17.98 12.26
N VAL A 143 -28.62 -18.57 11.06
CA VAL A 143 -29.80 -19.35 10.63
C VAL A 143 -30.00 -20.59 11.49
N SER A 144 -28.96 -21.33 11.81
CA SER A 144 -29.05 -22.50 12.70
C SER A 144 -29.55 -22.12 14.10
N SER A 145 -29.09 -20.97 14.62
CA SER A 145 -29.53 -20.42 15.91
C SER A 145 -30.99 -19.98 15.86
N ALA A 146 -31.40 -19.28 14.80
CA ALA A 146 -32.78 -18.84 14.59
C ALA A 146 -33.75 -20.03 14.45
N GLN A 147 -33.39 -21.06 13.68
CA GLN A 147 -34.18 -22.29 13.55
C GLN A 147 -34.33 -23.04 14.88
N THR A 148 -33.25 -23.11 15.67
CA THR A 148 -33.31 -23.70 17.01
C THR A 148 -34.26 -22.91 17.92
N MET A 149 -34.23 -21.59 17.85
CA MET A 149 -35.08 -20.68 18.65
C MET A 149 -36.56 -20.76 18.25
N GLU A 150 -36.85 -20.90 16.96
CA GLU A 150 -38.20 -21.11 16.43
C GLU A 150 -38.80 -22.44 16.90
N VAL A 151 -38.00 -23.52 16.93
CA VAL A 151 -38.43 -24.81 17.51
C VAL A 151 -38.74 -24.68 19.00
N PHE A 152 -37.97 -23.87 19.74
CA PHE A 152 -38.24 -23.58 21.15
C PHE A 152 -39.51 -22.74 21.37
N ASP A 153 -39.79 -21.76 20.50
CA ASP A 153 -41.03 -20.97 20.51
C ASP A 153 -42.25 -21.84 20.19
N LEU A 154 -42.14 -22.73 19.20
CA LEU A 154 -43.18 -23.73 18.86
C LEU A 154 -43.48 -24.72 20.00
N ALA A 155 -42.46 -25.06 20.80
CA ALA A 155 -42.61 -25.95 21.96
C ALA A 155 -43.06 -25.21 23.23
N THR A 156 -42.99 -23.88 23.26
CA THR A 156 -43.19 -23.06 24.46
C THR A 156 -43.96 -21.78 24.14
N ASP A 157 -45.25 -21.72 24.52
CA ASP A 157 -46.14 -20.55 24.34
C ASP A 157 -45.78 -19.30 25.20
N ASN A 158 -44.50 -19.09 25.49
CA ASN A 158 -44.02 -18.00 26.35
C ASN A 158 -43.69 -16.75 25.52
N LYS A 159 -44.42 -15.65 25.75
CA LYS A 159 -44.25 -14.35 25.07
C LYS A 159 -42.83 -13.77 25.11
N GLY A 160 -42.01 -14.15 26.09
CA GLY A 160 -40.60 -13.76 26.15
C GLY A 160 -39.73 -14.45 25.08
N ILE A 161 -40.09 -15.68 24.69
CA ILE A 161 -39.39 -16.49 23.69
C ILE A 161 -39.72 -15.99 22.28
N SER A 162 -40.94 -15.52 22.02
CA SER A 162 -41.34 -15.00 20.70
C SER A 162 -40.66 -13.66 20.36
N LEU A 163 -40.41 -12.79 21.34
CA LEU A 163 -39.61 -11.57 21.16
C LEU A 163 -38.14 -11.90 20.84
N MET A 164 -37.62 -12.92 21.52
CA MET A 164 -36.29 -13.47 21.34
C MET A 164 -36.12 -14.12 19.95
N SER A 165 -37.09 -14.91 19.49
CA SER A 165 -37.14 -15.49 18.14
C SER A 165 -37.20 -14.40 17.05
N SER A 166 -37.97 -13.33 17.28
CA SER A 166 -38.02 -12.18 16.35
C SER A 166 -36.67 -11.48 16.20
N MET A 167 -35.90 -11.33 17.28
CA MET A 167 -34.55 -10.76 17.25
C MET A 167 -33.57 -11.71 16.52
N SER A 168 -33.61 -13.01 16.83
CA SER A 168 -32.78 -14.01 16.14
C SER A 168 -33.07 -14.10 14.64
N ASN A 169 -34.33 -13.90 14.22
CA ASN A 169 -34.71 -13.83 12.80
C ASN A 169 -34.21 -12.55 12.12
N MET A 170 -34.17 -11.42 12.83
CA MET A 170 -33.58 -10.18 12.31
C MET A 170 -32.06 -10.31 12.15
N ASP A 171 -31.38 -10.89 13.13
CA ASP A 171 -29.94 -11.14 13.08
C ASP A 171 -29.59 -12.12 11.95
N ALA A 172 -30.33 -13.24 11.83
CA ALA A 172 -30.16 -14.18 10.73
C ALA A 172 -30.41 -13.54 9.36
N SER A 173 -31.41 -12.67 9.23
CA SER A 173 -31.67 -11.94 7.99
C SER A 173 -30.53 -10.96 7.65
N SER A 174 -29.96 -10.28 8.64
CA SER A 174 -28.84 -9.36 8.44
C SER A 174 -27.58 -10.11 7.98
N GLU A 175 -27.26 -11.22 8.63
CA GLU A 175 -26.11 -12.05 8.28
C GLU A 175 -26.28 -12.71 6.90
N MET A 176 -27.50 -13.12 6.54
CA MET A 176 -27.81 -13.58 5.17
C MET A 176 -27.54 -12.50 4.12
N ASP A 177 -27.91 -11.25 4.39
CA ASP A 177 -27.69 -10.13 3.49
C ASP A 177 -26.20 -9.80 3.33
N ASP A 178 -25.44 -9.88 4.42
CA ASP A 178 -23.99 -9.65 4.44
C ASP A 178 -23.24 -10.77 3.69
N ALA A 179 -23.60 -12.04 3.90
CA ALA A 179 -23.10 -13.17 3.12
C ALA A 179 -23.40 -13.02 1.62
N ARG A 180 -24.63 -12.63 1.27
CA ARG A 180 -25.03 -12.41 -0.13
C ARG A 180 -24.24 -11.27 -0.76
N ARG A 181 -23.99 -10.18 -0.03
CA ARG A 181 -23.18 -9.06 -0.49
C ARG A 181 -21.74 -9.50 -0.72
N ALA A 182 -21.14 -10.23 0.21
CA ALA A 182 -19.75 -10.69 0.10
C ALA A 182 -19.56 -11.67 -1.08
N VAL A 183 -20.48 -12.61 -1.29
CA VAL A 183 -20.47 -13.51 -2.45
C VAL A 183 -20.60 -12.73 -3.75
N LYS A 184 -21.47 -11.72 -3.80
CA LYS A 184 -21.64 -10.85 -4.99
C LYS A 184 -20.40 -10.01 -5.28
N GLU A 185 -19.71 -9.50 -4.25
CA GLU A 185 -18.45 -8.77 -4.40
C GLU A 185 -17.35 -9.68 -4.96
N PHE A 186 -17.19 -10.88 -4.40
CA PHE A 186 -16.25 -11.89 -4.88
C PHE A 186 -16.52 -12.28 -6.34
N ALA A 187 -17.78 -12.59 -6.66
CA ALA A 187 -18.27 -12.89 -8.00
C ALA A 187 -17.90 -11.82 -9.03
N ARG A 188 -18.19 -10.55 -8.71
CA ARG A 188 -17.91 -9.43 -9.60
C ARG A 188 -16.42 -9.24 -9.81
N ALA A 189 -15.62 -9.36 -8.75
CA ALA A 189 -14.18 -9.24 -8.85
C ALA A 189 -13.59 -10.38 -9.71
N ALA A 190 -14.11 -11.59 -9.59
CA ALA A 190 -13.72 -12.73 -10.42
C ALA A 190 -13.96 -12.44 -11.90
N GLN A 191 -15.17 -12.03 -12.27
CA GLN A 191 -15.49 -11.65 -13.65
C GLN A 191 -14.58 -10.53 -14.18
N GLN A 192 -14.38 -9.47 -13.40
CA GLN A 192 -13.48 -8.37 -13.79
C GLN A 192 -12.03 -8.81 -13.97
N HIS A 193 -11.59 -9.77 -13.16
CA HIS A 193 -10.25 -10.32 -13.27
C HIS A 193 -10.10 -11.17 -14.54
N GLN A 194 -11.14 -11.93 -14.90
CA GLN A 194 -11.22 -12.67 -16.15
C GLN A 194 -11.05 -11.77 -17.37
N GLU A 195 -11.90 -10.74 -17.46
CA GLU A 195 -11.91 -9.80 -18.58
C GLU A 195 -10.55 -9.12 -18.73
N ARG A 196 -9.86 -8.85 -17.61
CA ARG A 196 -8.50 -8.31 -17.62
C ARG A 196 -7.48 -9.30 -18.15
N ILE A 197 -7.51 -10.56 -17.70
CA ILE A 197 -6.58 -11.60 -18.18
C ILE A 197 -6.81 -11.87 -19.66
N GLU A 198 -8.06 -11.91 -20.11
CA GLU A 198 -8.41 -12.05 -21.53
C GLU A 198 -7.87 -10.88 -22.36
N ALA A 199 -7.99 -9.64 -21.87
CA ALA A 199 -7.41 -8.48 -22.55
C ALA A 199 -5.88 -8.56 -22.64
N LEU A 200 -5.19 -8.95 -21.55
CA LEU A 200 -3.74 -9.13 -21.53
C LEU A 200 -3.28 -10.26 -22.47
N ASN A 201 -4.08 -11.32 -22.61
CA ASN A 201 -3.80 -12.47 -23.49
C ASN A 201 -3.76 -12.07 -24.98
N HIS A 202 -4.52 -11.06 -25.40
CA HIS A 202 -4.46 -10.58 -26.78
C HIS A 202 -3.17 -9.80 -27.10
N ASP A 203 -2.50 -9.26 -26.08
CA ASP A 203 -1.39 -8.31 -26.23
C ASP A 203 -0.01 -8.91 -25.85
N MET A 204 0.06 -10.10 -25.25
CA MET A 204 1.28 -10.65 -24.66
C MET A 204 1.55 -12.15 -24.93
N THR A 205 2.79 -12.60 -24.66
CA THR A 205 3.26 -13.98 -24.87
C THR A 205 2.81 -14.97 -23.78
N LEU A 206 2.70 -16.25 -24.16
CA LEU A 206 2.06 -17.37 -23.45
C LEU A 206 2.47 -17.62 -21.98
N GLU A 207 3.67 -17.25 -21.52
CA GLU A 207 4.12 -17.56 -20.14
C GLU A 207 3.43 -16.70 -19.05
N VAL A 208 3.10 -15.43 -19.34
CA VAL A 208 2.34 -14.57 -18.40
C VAL A 208 0.86 -14.98 -18.35
N ILE A 209 0.41 -15.58 -19.45
CA ILE A 209 -0.96 -16.04 -19.69
C ILE A 209 -1.24 -17.32 -18.89
N ASP A 210 -0.28 -18.24 -18.81
CA ASP A 210 -0.39 -19.50 -18.05
C ASP A 210 -0.77 -19.24 -16.57
N LEU A 211 -0.25 -18.14 -16.03
CA LEU A 211 -0.45 -17.76 -14.64
C LEU A 211 -1.86 -17.27 -14.29
N GLY A 212 -2.58 -16.75 -15.29
CA GLY A 212 -3.97 -16.31 -15.17
C GLY A 212 -4.98 -17.30 -15.77
N LEU A 213 -4.62 -18.02 -16.83
CA LEU A 213 -5.51 -18.94 -17.54
C LEU A 213 -5.65 -20.29 -16.86
N ASP A 214 -4.62 -20.83 -16.19
CA ASP A 214 -4.75 -22.11 -15.47
C ASP A 214 -5.84 -22.06 -14.38
N LEU A 215 -6.10 -20.87 -13.83
CA LEU A 215 -7.18 -20.65 -12.88
C LEU A 215 -8.57 -20.75 -13.55
N PHE A 216 -8.69 -20.35 -14.82
CA PHE A 216 -9.97 -20.12 -15.49
C PHE A 216 -10.35 -21.21 -16.50
N ASP A 217 -9.38 -21.82 -17.17
CA ASP A 217 -9.59 -22.86 -18.17
C ASP A 217 -9.87 -24.23 -17.50
N VAL A 218 -9.32 -24.46 -16.29
CA VAL A 218 -9.48 -25.73 -15.56
C VAL A 218 -10.81 -25.81 -14.78
N THR A 219 -11.51 -24.68 -14.54
CA THR A 219 -12.59 -24.66 -13.54
C THR A 219 -13.99 -24.18 -13.97
N GLY A 220 -14.23 -23.81 -15.25
CA GLY A 220 -15.61 -23.54 -15.75
C GLY A 220 -16.40 -22.56 -14.86
N TRP A 221 -15.78 -21.43 -14.53
CA TRP A 221 -15.58 -21.05 -13.15
C TRP A 221 -16.52 -19.94 -12.65
N PHE A 222 -17.56 -20.39 -11.94
CA PHE A 222 -18.53 -19.60 -11.17
C PHE A 222 -19.75 -19.14 -11.97
N ASP A 223 -20.77 -20.02 -12.03
CA ASP A 223 -22.14 -19.61 -12.29
C ASP A 223 -22.65 -18.76 -11.11
N VAL A 224 -22.29 -17.48 -11.14
CA VAL A 224 -22.69 -16.42 -10.20
C VAL A 224 -24.21 -16.40 -10.05
N GLY A 225 -24.91 -16.59 -11.17
CA GLY A 225 -26.36 -16.67 -11.24
C GLY A 225 -26.86 -17.82 -10.38
N SER A 226 -26.26 -19.00 -10.49
CA SER A 226 -26.58 -20.16 -9.67
C SER A 226 -26.30 -19.90 -8.18
N VAL A 227 -25.14 -19.37 -7.77
CA VAL A 227 -24.85 -19.14 -6.34
C VAL A 227 -25.75 -18.07 -5.72
N LEU A 228 -26.02 -16.99 -6.45
CA LEU A 228 -26.93 -15.94 -5.98
C LEU A 228 -28.41 -16.37 -6.04
N SER A 229 -28.79 -17.27 -6.95
CA SER A 229 -30.14 -17.86 -7.01
C SER A 229 -30.38 -18.89 -5.91
N LEU A 230 -29.31 -19.53 -5.40
CA LEU A 230 -29.39 -20.53 -4.34
C LEU A 230 -29.73 -19.88 -3.00
N MET A 231 -29.26 -18.66 -2.73
CA MET A 231 -29.57 -17.89 -1.51
C MET A 231 -31.00 -17.30 -1.52
N SER A 232 -32.00 -18.07 -1.94
CA SER A 232 -33.42 -17.77 -1.77
C SER A 232 -33.95 -18.42 -0.48
N LEU A 233 -34.70 -17.66 0.32
CA LEU A 233 -35.06 -17.95 1.72
C LEU A 233 -35.80 -19.28 1.98
N SER A 234 -36.28 -20.00 0.96
CA SER A 234 -37.06 -21.23 1.16
C SER A 234 -36.23 -22.45 1.62
N SER A 235 -34.89 -22.35 1.59
CA SER A 235 -33.97 -23.41 2.04
C SER A 235 -32.57 -22.85 2.38
N ALA A 236 -32.53 -21.85 3.29
CA ALA A 236 -31.34 -21.04 3.57
C ALA A 236 -30.10 -21.86 3.97
N SER A 237 -30.23 -22.87 4.85
CA SER A 237 -29.08 -23.67 5.31
C SER A 237 -28.45 -24.49 4.16
N SER A 238 -29.25 -25.19 3.34
CA SER A 238 -28.70 -25.94 2.20
C SER A 238 -28.06 -25.03 1.13
N ALA A 239 -28.57 -23.80 1.00
CA ALA A 239 -28.04 -22.82 0.07
C ALA A 239 -26.70 -22.23 0.53
N LEU A 240 -26.55 -21.98 1.83
CA LEU A 240 -25.30 -21.55 2.44
C LEU A 240 -24.25 -22.64 2.34
N ASP A 241 -24.63 -23.89 2.62
CA ASP A 241 -23.78 -25.06 2.44
C ASP A 241 -23.25 -25.18 1.00
N ASP A 242 -24.12 -25.01 0.00
CA ASP A 242 -23.73 -25.04 -1.40
C ASP A 242 -22.84 -23.87 -1.79
N ALA A 243 -23.12 -22.66 -1.30
CA ALA A 243 -22.29 -21.48 -1.52
C ALA A 243 -20.91 -21.65 -0.88
N GLU A 244 -20.86 -22.14 0.37
CA GLU A 244 -19.63 -22.40 1.11
C GLU A 244 -18.77 -23.43 0.37
N ARG A 245 -19.37 -24.56 -0.06
CA ARG A 245 -18.68 -25.59 -0.86
C ARG A 245 -18.11 -25.02 -2.15
N LYS A 246 -18.87 -24.21 -2.88
CA LYS A 246 -18.43 -23.59 -4.14
C LYS A 246 -17.29 -22.61 -3.92
N VAL A 247 -17.40 -21.71 -2.95
CA VAL A 247 -16.33 -20.75 -2.64
C VAL A 247 -15.08 -21.46 -2.13
N LYS A 248 -15.20 -22.47 -1.25
CA LYS A 248 -14.07 -23.29 -0.76
C LYS A 248 -13.32 -23.98 -1.90
N ARG A 249 -14.04 -24.59 -2.87
CA ARG A 249 -13.44 -25.27 -4.03
C ARG A 249 -12.61 -24.32 -4.89
N MET A 250 -12.98 -23.05 -4.97
CA MET A 250 -12.24 -22.05 -5.73
C MET A 250 -11.06 -21.45 -4.97
N LEU A 251 -11.18 -21.35 -3.64
CA LEU A 251 -10.20 -20.62 -2.85
C LEU A 251 -8.83 -21.29 -2.86
N GLU A 252 -8.77 -22.62 -2.90
CA GLU A 252 -7.49 -23.35 -2.90
C GLU A 252 -6.70 -23.16 -4.21
N PRO A 253 -7.30 -23.33 -5.41
CA PRO A 253 -6.67 -22.90 -6.66
C PRO A 253 -6.27 -21.42 -6.67
N LEU A 254 -7.14 -20.52 -6.18
CA LEU A 254 -6.85 -19.09 -6.11
C LEU A 254 -5.63 -18.77 -5.24
N ARG A 255 -5.48 -19.45 -4.10
CA ARG A 255 -4.31 -19.30 -3.23
C ARG A 255 -3.04 -19.81 -3.90
N SER A 256 -3.13 -20.91 -4.65
CA SER A 256 -2.00 -21.41 -5.43
C SER A 256 -1.59 -20.41 -6.52
N ALA A 257 -2.57 -19.87 -7.25
CA ALA A 257 -2.36 -18.85 -8.28
C ALA A 257 -1.81 -17.53 -7.69
N GLU A 258 -2.27 -17.12 -6.49
CA GLU A 258 -1.72 -15.96 -5.79
C GLU A 258 -0.25 -16.17 -5.44
N ARG A 259 0.12 -17.32 -4.88
CA ARG A 259 1.52 -17.64 -4.56
C ARG A 259 2.41 -17.69 -5.81
N ALA A 260 1.92 -18.33 -6.88
CA ALA A 260 2.63 -18.37 -8.16
C ALA A 260 2.83 -16.97 -8.74
N SER A 261 1.76 -16.15 -8.76
CA SER A 261 1.82 -14.76 -9.22
C SER A 261 2.75 -13.89 -8.39
N ALA A 262 2.84 -14.14 -7.09
CA ALA A 262 3.73 -13.40 -6.19
C ALA A 262 5.20 -13.68 -6.50
N GLU A 263 5.53 -14.92 -6.83
CA GLU A 263 6.89 -15.32 -7.19
C GLU A 263 7.30 -14.77 -8.56
N GLU A 264 6.41 -14.85 -9.57
CA GLU A 264 6.68 -14.22 -10.88
C GLU A 264 6.76 -12.69 -10.76
N TYR A 265 5.85 -12.07 -10.00
CA TYR A 265 5.92 -10.63 -9.73
C TYR A 265 7.27 -10.22 -9.13
N ARG A 266 7.81 -11.02 -8.20
CA ARG A 266 9.12 -10.78 -7.60
C ARG A 266 10.23 -10.95 -8.63
N ARG A 267 10.20 -12.03 -9.41
CA ARG A 267 11.19 -12.34 -10.44
C ARG A 267 11.27 -11.26 -11.51
N ASP A 268 10.13 -10.85 -12.06
CA ASP A 268 10.07 -9.84 -13.12
C ASP A 268 10.41 -8.45 -12.61
N LYS A 269 10.02 -8.12 -11.36
CA LYS A 269 10.47 -6.90 -10.70
C LYS A 269 11.99 -6.88 -10.58
N ASP A 270 12.59 -7.97 -10.10
CA ASP A 270 14.03 -8.07 -9.91
C ASP A 270 14.77 -8.01 -11.25
N ALA A 271 14.25 -8.66 -12.30
CA ALA A 271 14.79 -8.60 -13.66
C ALA A 271 14.76 -7.16 -14.21
N LEU A 272 13.61 -6.47 -14.12
CA LEU A 272 13.47 -5.10 -14.57
C LEU A 272 14.39 -4.14 -13.79
N VAL A 273 14.46 -4.29 -12.47
CA VAL A 273 15.34 -3.48 -11.61
C VAL A 273 16.80 -3.73 -11.94
N SER A 274 17.20 -4.98 -12.19
CA SER A 274 18.57 -5.33 -12.58
C SER A 274 18.94 -4.69 -13.92
N ALA A 275 18.09 -4.82 -14.94
CA ALA A 275 18.33 -4.23 -16.26
C ALA A 275 18.44 -2.70 -16.19
N LYS A 276 17.56 -2.04 -15.43
CA LYS A 276 17.66 -0.59 -15.15
C LYS A 276 18.94 -0.22 -14.41
N ARG A 277 19.35 -1.02 -13.42
CA ARG A 277 20.54 -0.74 -12.62
C ARG A 277 21.80 -0.79 -13.48
N GLU A 278 21.92 -1.77 -14.37
CA GLU A 278 23.09 -1.90 -15.24
C GLU A 278 23.28 -0.66 -16.13
N VAL A 279 22.22 -0.17 -16.78
CA VAL A 279 22.31 1.05 -17.61
C VAL A 279 22.54 2.31 -16.77
N PHE A 280 22.01 2.34 -15.54
CA PHE A 280 22.16 3.48 -14.66
C PHE A 280 23.56 3.60 -14.06
N GLN A 281 24.22 2.49 -13.76
CA GLN A 281 25.58 2.49 -13.19
C GLN A 281 26.57 3.19 -14.11
N THR A 282 26.52 2.93 -15.42
CA THR A 282 27.35 3.63 -16.41
C THR A 282 27.12 5.14 -16.39
N ALA A 283 25.87 5.56 -16.26
CA ALA A 283 25.50 6.98 -16.24
C ALA A 283 25.89 7.68 -14.93
N LEU A 284 25.80 6.98 -13.79
CA LEU A 284 26.26 7.49 -12.50
C LEU A 284 27.77 7.73 -12.50
N LEU A 285 28.56 6.83 -13.08
CA LEU A 285 30.02 7.02 -13.22
C LEU A 285 30.33 8.29 -14.02
N ALA A 286 29.61 8.54 -15.12
CA ALA A 286 29.77 9.75 -15.91
C ALA A 286 29.40 11.04 -15.15
N LEU A 287 28.44 11.00 -14.22
CA LEU A 287 28.13 12.13 -13.34
C LEU A 287 29.21 12.35 -12.28
N GLN A 288 29.80 11.27 -11.76
CA GLN A 288 30.90 11.35 -10.81
C GLN A 288 32.15 11.99 -11.43
N GLU A 289 32.46 11.65 -12.68
CA GLU A 289 33.56 12.28 -13.45
C GLU A 289 33.35 13.79 -13.65
N ARG A 290 32.09 14.25 -13.63
CA ARG A 290 31.72 15.68 -13.68
C ARG A 290 31.74 16.37 -12.31
N GLY A 291 32.23 15.69 -11.27
CA GLY A 291 32.44 16.27 -9.94
C GLY A 291 31.18 16.38 -9.08
N LEU A 292 30.07 15.75 -9.47
CA LEU A 292 28.86 15.70 -8.65
C LEU A 292 28.99 14.61 -7.57
N GLN A 293 28.63 14.94 -6.34
CA GLN A 293 28.55 13.94 -5.28
C GLN A 293 27.44 12.93 -5.61
N LEU A 294 27.82 11.66 -5.68
CA LEU A 294 26.87 10.57 -5.88
C LEU A 294 25.94 10.44 -4.67
N PRO A 295 24.63 10.24 -4.91
CA PRO A 295 23.70 9.89 -3.85
C PRO A 295 24.12 8.57 -3.17
N THR A 296 23.57 8.33 -1.97
CA THR A 296 23.73 7.03 -1.31
C THR A 296 23.18 5.90 -2.20
N ASN A 297 23.77 4.69 -2.08
CA ASN A 297 23.29 3.49 -2.77
C ASN A 297 21.80 3.24 -2.51
N GLU A 298 21.30 3.54 -1.30
CA GLU A 298 19.88 3.42 -0.97
C GLU A 298 19.00 4.38 -1.80
N THR A 299 19.45 5.62 -2.01
CA THR A 299 18.70 6.61 -2.80
C THR A 299 18.65 6.20 -4.26
N VAL A 300 19.78 5.78 -4.82
CA VAL A 300 19.87 5.23 -6.18
C VAL A 300 18.94 4.03 -6.33
N GLN A 301 18.97 3.11 -5.39
CA GLN A 301 18.12 1.92 -5.42
C GLN A 301 16.64 2.28 -5.40
N ARG A 302 16.23 3.19 -4.51
CA ARG A 302 14.85 3.65 -4.41
C ARG A 302 14.41 4.36 -5.69
N VAL A 303 15.29 5.07 -6.39
CA VAL A 303 14.97 5.69 -7.69
C VAL A 303 14.72 4.62 -8.74
N ILE A 304 15.62 3.64 -8.88
CA ILE A 304 15.47 2.56 -9.86
C ILE A 304 14.18 1.77 -9.63
N GLU A 305 13.91 1.36 -8.38
CA GLU A 305 12.74 0.56 -8.04
C GLU A 305 11.41 1.28 -8.27
N ASN A 306 11.36 2.59 -8.05
CA ASN A 306 10.13 3.40 -8.20
C ASN A 306 10.04 4.11 -9.55
N HIS A 307 11.03 3.95 -10.42
CA HIS A 307 11.02 4.50 -11.75
C HIS A 307 9.97 3.78 -12.60
N LYS A 308 9.09 4.55 -13.24
CA LYS A 308 8.08 4.01 -14.16
C LYS A 308 8.55 4.27 -15.59
N ILE A 309 8.46 3.25 -16.42
CA ILE A 309 8.68 3.39 -17.86
C ILE A 309 7.33 3.79 -18.47
N GLU A 310 7.32 4.83 -19.29
CA GLU A 310 6.18 5.13 -20.15
C GLU A 310 6.10 4.05 -21.23
N LEU A 311 5.04 3.23 -21.17
CA LEU A 311 4.77 2.13 -22.09
C LEU A 311 3.97 2.62 -23.30
#